data_AF-U7UPM8-F1
#
_entry.id   AF-U7UPM8-F1
#
_cell.length_a   1.000
_cell.length_b   1.000
_cell.length_c   1.000
_cell.angle_alpha   90.00
_cell.angle_beta   90.00
_cell.angle_gamma   90.00
#
_symmetry.space_group_name_H-M   'P 1'
#
loop_
_entity.id
_entity.type
_entity.pdbx_description
1 polymer ?
#
loop_
_entity_poly.entity_id
_entity_poly.type
_entity_poly.pdbx_seq_one_letter_code
_entity_poly.pdbx_strand_id
1 'polypeptide(L)'
;MADVKVDFSGFHQLRRKINEFSRTESRQMMTECANGLAAIYLGSAKVATPVGGNKEIEVSEKAYKASNATAFERYKEFKAAKAGGGYFKRAINHRKTGQTSHKLIGSSEHMRRSWTSSGVERKGRNYRVKVYNTASYASFVDVGHRQTPGRFVPILGKRLVNNWVEGLDITGKAEKATKKAQRHIINSVISKHMERLK
;
A
#
# COMPACT_ATOMS: atom_id res chain seq x y z
N MET A 1 -0.43 -53.35 40.87
CA MET A 1 -0.28 -52.94 39.46
C MET A 1 -1.22 -51.76 39.26
N ALA A 2 -0.71 -50.59 38.84
CA ALA A 2 -1.58 -49.43 38.63
C ALA A 2 -2.18 -49.49 37.22
N ASP A 3 -3.50 -49.39 37.12
CA ASP A 3 -4.22 -49.39 35.86
C ASP A 3 -4.49 -47.94 35.44
N VAL A 4 -3.89 -47.51 34.34
CA VAL A 4 -4.01 -46.13 33.83
C VAL A 4 -5.04 -46.11 32.72
N LYS A 5 -6.25 -45.66 33.03
CA LYS A 5 -7.27 -45.36 32.01
C LYS A 5 -7.01 -44.00 31.38
N VAL A 6 -6.84 -43.98 30.05
CA VAL A 6 -6.71 -42.77 29.24
C VAL A 6 -7.94 -42.62 28.36
N ASP A 7 -8.59 -41.46 28.41
CA ASP A 7 -9.73 -41.14 27.54
C ASP A 7 -9.26 -40.56 26.21
N PHE A 8 -9.67 -41.19 25.10
CA PHE A 8 -9.38 -40.75 23.73
C PHE A 8 -10.62 -40.20 23.00
N SER A 9 -11.75 -40.00 23.70
CA SER A 9 -12.99 -39.48 23.13
C SER A 9 -12.77 -38.17 22.33
N GLY A 10 -11.96 -37.25 22.86
CA GLY A 10 -11.60 -36.00 22.19
C GLY A 10 -10.81 -36.20 20.88
N PHE A 11 -9.94 -37.22 20.80
CA PHE A 11 -9.19 -37.53 19.58
C PHE A 11 -10.12 -38.08 18.49
N HIS A 12 -11.11 -38.90 18.86
CA HIS A 12 -12.11 -39.39 17.91
C HIS A 12 -13.00 -38.27 17.36
N GLN A 13 -13.38 -37.30 18.20
CA GLN A 13 -14.10 -36.10 17.74
C GLN A 13 -13.26 -35.28 16.76
N LEU A 14 -11.97 -35.06 17.06
CA LEU A 14 -11.05 -34.37 16.15
C LEU A 14 -10.96 -35.08 14.79
N ARG A 15 -10.78 -36.41 14.78
CA ARG A 15 -10.69 -37.20 13.54
C ARG A 15 -11.95 -37.08 12.70
N ARG A 16 -13.13 -37.12 13.34
CA ARG A 16 -14.41 -36.96 12.64
C ARG A 16 -14.53 -35.59 11.97
N LYS A 17 -14.17 -34.52 12.69
CA LYS A 17 -14.17 -33.15 12.17
C LYS A 17 -13.19 -32.97 11.00
N ILE A 18 -12.00 -33.57 11.08
CA ILE A 18 -11.02 -33.56 9.97
C ILE A 18 -11.57 -34.28 8.74
N ASN A 19 -12.30 -35.39 8.91
CA ASN A 19 -12.91 -36.11 7.80
C ASN A 19 -14.11 -35.36 7.19
N GLU A 20 -14.83 -34.59 8.00
CA GLU A 20 -15.93 -33.72 7.57
C GLU A 20 -15.42 -32.42 6.92
N PHE A 21 -14.16 -32.04 7.16
CA PHE A 21 -13.53 -30.85 6.57
C PHE A 21 -13.50 -30.96 5.04
N SER A 22 -14.37 -30.18 4.41
CA SER A 22 -14.59 -30.27 2.98
C SER A 22 -13.40 -29.72 2.21
N ARG A 23 -13.22 -30.21 0.99
CA ARG A 23 -12.29 -29.60 0.02
C ARG A 23 -12.60 -28.11 -0.19
N THR A 24 -13.85 -27.68 -0.01
CA THR A 24 -14.28 -26.30 -0.17
C THR A 24 -13.80 -25.42 0.99
N GLU A 25 -13.96 -25.86 2.24
CA GLU A 25 -13.45 -25.13 3.42
C GLU A 25 -11.93 -25.05 3.41
N SER A 26 -11.24 -26.13 3.03
CA SER A 26 -9.80 -26.13 2.80
C SER A 26 -9.38 -25.01 1.84
N ARG A 27 -10.12 -24.87 0.72
CA ARG A 27 -9.83 -23.85 -0.30
C ARG A 27 -10.10 -22.46 0.23
N GLN A 28 -11.18 -22.25 0.96
CA GLN A 28 -11.51 -20.96 1.59
C GLN A 28 -10.42 -20.55 2.58
N MET A 29 -10.00 -21.47 3.45
CA MET A 29 -8.91 -21.26 4.40
C MET A 29 -7.61 -20.85 3.69
N MET A 30 -7.20 -21.58 2.64
CA MET A 30 -5.99 -21.24 1.86
C MET A 30 -6.10 -19.87 1.17
N THR A 31 -7.30 -19.51 0.71
CA THR A 31 -7.60 -18.22 0.09
C THR A 31 -7.51 -17.08 1.12
N GLU A 32 -8.07 -17.29 2.32
CA GLU A 32 -7.98 -16.34 3.45
C GLU A 32 -6.52 -16.15 3.88
N CYS A 33 -5.74 -17.22 4.00
CA CYS A 33 -4.30 -17.13 4.28
C CYS A 33 -3.57 -16.30 3.20
N ALA A 34 -3.80 -16.60 1.92
CA ALA A 34 -3.15 -15.89 0.82
C ALA A 34 -3.49 -14.39 0.81
N ASN A 35 -4.76 -14.05 1.03
CA ASN A 35 -5.23 -12.67 1.16
C ASN A 35 -4.61 -11.96 2.38
N GLY A 36 -4.53 -12.64 3.54
CA GLY A 36 -3.92 -12.09 4.74
C GLY A 36 -2.45 -11.75 4.54
N LEU A 37 -1.68 -12.65 3.91
CA LEU A 37 -0.28 -12.39 3.60
C LEU A 37 -0.10 -11.26 2.59
N ALA A 38 -0.97 -11.20 1.57
CA ALA A 38 -0.96 -10.11 0.60
C ALA A 38 -1.30 -8.76 1.25
N ALA A 39 -2.22 -8.73 2.21
CA ALA A 39 -2.57 -7.52 2.96
C ALA A 39 -1.39 -7.01 3.80
N ILE A 40 -0.65 -7.90 4.47
CA ILE A 40 0.59 -7.54 5.21
C ILE A 40 1.64 -6.98 4.26
N TYR A 41 1.82 -7.61 3.10
CA TYR A 41 2.74 -7.12 2.07
C TYR A 41 2.35 -5.70 1.64
N LEU A 42 1.08 -5.51 1.25
CA LEU A 42 0.56 -4.20 0.81
C LEU A 42 0.74 -3.12 1.88
N GLY A 43 0.44 -3.43 3.14
CA GLY A 43 0.62 -2.49 4.24
C GLY A 43 2.09 -2.08 4.39
N SER A 44 2.99 -3.06 4.39
CA SER A 44 4.42 -2.84 4.53
C SER A 44 5.00 -2.04 3.35
N ALA A 45 4.61 -2.39 2.12
CA ALA A 45 5.02 -1.68 0.92
C ALA A 45 4.53 -0.22 0.91
N LYS A 46 3.27 0.02 1.32
CA LYS A 46 2.73 1.38 1.47
C LYS A 46 3.49 2.20 2.50
N VAL A 47 3.81 1.62 3.65
CA VAL A 47 4.59 2.29 4.71
C VAL A 47 5.99 2.66 4.23
N ALA A 48 6.67 1.74 3.55
CA ALA A 48 8.02 1.95 3.02
C ALA A 48 8.06 2.88 1.80
N THR A 49 6.93 3.12 1.13
CA THR A 49 6.86 4.02 -0.03
C THR A 49 6.99 5.49 0.43
N PRO A 50 7.92 6.26 -0.14
CA PRO A 50 8.14 7.64 0.25
C PRO A 50 6.94 8.52 -0.12
N VAL A 51 6.67 9.52 0.72
CA VAL A 51 5.65 10.54 0.49
C VAL A 51 6.29 11.91 0.69
N GLY A 52 6.11 12.81 -0.27
CA GLY A 52 6.62 14.18 -0.19
C GLY A 52 5.63 15.17 0.44
N GLY A 53 4.56 14.67 1.07
CA GLY A 53 3.49 15.46 1.66
C GLY A 53 2.70 16.32 0.66
N ASN A 54 1.92 17.26 1.21
CA ASN A 54 1.22 18.28 0.43
C ASN A 54 2.20 19.38 0.00
N LYS A 55 2.42 19.51 -1.31
CA LYS A 55 3.22 20.60 -1.87
C LYS A 55 2.34 21.65 -2.49
N GLU A 56 2.62 22.92 -2.20
CA GLU A 56 2.03 24.06 -2.89
C GLU A 56 2.94 24.47 -4.04
N ILE A 57 2.37 24.54 -5.24
CA ILE A 57 3.06 24.96 -6.46
C ILE A 57 2.35 26.21 -6.96
N GLU A 58 3.11 27.29 -7.16
CA GLU A 58 2.59 28.48 -7.82
C GLU A 58 2.53 28.25 -9.34
N VAL A 59 1.40 28.57 -9.94
CA VAL A 59 1.12 28.31 -11.35
C VAL A 59 0.61 29.57 -12.04
N SER A 60 0.68 29.58 -13.37
CA SER A 60 0.05 30.63 -14.15
C SER A 60 -1.48 30.56 -14.04
N GLU A 61 -2.15 31.68 -14.27
CA GLU A 61 -3.63 31.74 -14.27
C GLU A 61 -4.25 30.76 -15.29
N LYS A 62 -3.61 30.60 -16.46
CA LYS A 62 -4.05 29.64 -17.48
C LYS A 62 -4.01 28.21 -16.94
N ALA A 63 -2.91 27.82 -16.28
CA ALA A 63 -2.78 26.49 -15.68
C ALA A 63 -3.75 26.28 -14.50
N TYR A 64 -4.03 27.33 -13.72
CA TYR A 64 -5.01 27.30 -12.64
C TYR A 64 -6.43 27.01 -13.14
N LYS A 65 -6.85 27.73 -14.19
CA LYS A 65 -8.18 27.57 -14.80
C LYS A 65 -8.34 26.20 -15.47
N ALA A 66 -7.29 25.70 -16.12
CA ALA A 66 -7.29 24.39 -16.77
C ALA A 66 -7.24 23.21 -15.79
N SER A 67 -6.90 23.42 -14.51
CA SER A 67 -6.78 22.33 -13.56
C SER A 67 -8.14 21.86 -13.04
N ASN A 68 -8.31 20.54 -12.95
CA ASN A 68 -9.46 19.86 -12.34
C ASN A 68 -9.42 19.82 -10.81
N ALA A 69 -8.52 20.58 -10.18
CA ALA A 69 -8.39 20.63 -8.73
C ALA A 69 -9.61 21.30 -8.08
N THR A 70 -10.01 20.83 -6.90
CA THR A 70 -11.13 21.42 -6.15
C THR A 70 -10.74 22.82 -5.65
N ALA A 71 -11.57 23.82 -5.99
CA ALA A 71 -11.36 25.19 -5.55
C ALA A 71 -11.96 25.41 -4.15
N PHE A 72 -11.25 26.15 -3.32
CA PHE A 72 -11.75 26.60 -2.02
C PHE A 72 -11.66 28.12 -1.93
N GLU A 73 -12.80 28.77 -1.66
CA GLU A 73 -12.84 30.22 -1.44
C GLU A 73 -12.38 30.59 -0.03
N ARG A 74 -12.80 29.81 0.98
CA ARG A 74 -12.47 30.09 2.38
C ARG A 74 -11.23 29.33 2.83
N TYR A 75 -10.31 30.05 3.48
CA TYR A 75 -9.09 29.45 4.01
C TYR A 75 -9.33 28.35 5.05
N LYS A 76 -10.40 28.44 5.87
CA LYS A 76 -10.72 27.43 6.88
C LYS A 76 -11.09 26.07 6.24
N GLU A 77 -11.93 26.10 5.21
CA GLU A 77 -12.33 24.91 4.45
C GLU A 77 -11.14 24.30 3.73
N PHE A 78 -10.32 25.14 3.11
CA PHE A 78 -9.06 24.71 2.51
C PHE A 78 -8.13 24.04 3.53
N LYS A 79 -7.95 24.60 4.73
CA LYS A 79 -7.06 24.05 5.75
C LYS A 79 -7.56 22.69 6.26
N ALA A 80 -8.88 22.51 6.41
CA ALA A 80 -9.49 21.24 6.76
C ALA A 80 -9.30 20.19 5.64
N ALA A 81 -9.56 20.56 4.39
CA ALA A 81 -9.38 19.66 3.24
C ALA A 81 -7.91 19.29 3.01
N LYS A 82 -6.99 20.24 3.20
CA LYS A 82 -5.53 20.02 3.11
C LYS A 82 -5.07 18.94 4.09
N ALA A 83 -5.64 18.86 5.29
CA ALA A 83 -5.29 17.83 6.27
C ALA A 83 -5.66 16.40 5.81
N GLY A 84 -6.73 16.25 5.02
CA GLY A 84 -7.19 14.96 4.50
C GLY A 84 -6.45 14.46 3.25
N GLY A 85 -5.59 15.27 2.65
CA GLY A 85 -4.88 14.96 1.41
C GLY A 85 -5.78 15.03 0.17
N GLY A 86 -5.33 15.71 -0.87
CA GLY A 86 -6.11 15.87 -2.10
C GLY A 86 -5.42 16.77 -3.12
N TYR A 87 -6.13 17.03 -4.22
CA TYR A 87 -5.68 17.92 -5.29
C TYR A 87 -6.55 19.17 -5.28
N PHE A 88 -6.00 20.29 -4.80
CA PHE A 88 -6.75 21.51 -4.50
C PHE A 88 -6.16 22.72 -5.23
N LYS A 89 -6.98 23.75 -5.44
CA LYS A 89 -6.54 25.02 -6.00
C LYS A 89 -7.03 26.21 -5.19
N ARG A 90 -6.19 27.23 -5.07
CA ARG A 90 -6.53 28.50 -4.40
C ARG A 90 -5.92 29.69 -5.13
N ALA A 91 -6.73 30.73 -5.32
CA ALA A 91 -6.26 32.06 -5.69
C ALA A 91 -6.05 32.90 -4.43
N ILE A 92 -4.94 33.64 -4.35
CA ILE A 92 -4.60 34.52 -3.23
C ILE A 92 -4.39 35.92 -3.77
N ASN A 93 -5.25 36.85 -3.33
CA ASN A 93 -5.19 38.25 -3.72
C ASN A 93 -4.28 39.03 -2.76
N HIS A 94 -3.19 39.60 -3.28
CA HIS A 94 -2.24 40.41 -2.53
C HIS A 94 -2.69 41.87 -2.51
N ARG A 95 -3.42 42.28 -1.46
CA ARG A 95 -3.98 43.65 -1.35
C ARG A 95 -2.96 44.79 -1.52
N LYS A 96 -1.70 44.56 -1.14
CA LYS A 96 -0.64 45.58 -1.23
C LYS A 96 -0.11 45.79 -2.65
N THR A 97 -0.11 44.77 -3.49
CA THR A 97 0.45 44.82 -4.86
C THR A 97 -0.62 44.72 -5.94
N GLY A 98 -1.89 44.45 -5.58
CA GLY A 98 -2.98 44.22 -6.53
C GLY A 98 -2.87 42.91 -7.31
N GLN A 99 -1.82 42.11 -7.06
CA GLN A 99 -1.52 40.90 -7.81
C GLN A 99 -2.24 39.67 -7.23
N THR A 100 -2.70 38.76 -8.11
CA THR A 100 -3.28 37.48 -7.70
C THR A 100 -2.31 36.34 -7.98
N SER A 101 -1.90 35.63 -6.92
CA SER A 101 -1.12 34.40 -7.04
C SER A 101 -2.04 33.19 -7.10
N HIS A 102 -1.77 32.29 -8.05
CA HIS A 102 -2.55 31.07 -8.25
C HIS A 102 -1.74 29.87 -7.77
N LYS A 103 -2.29 29.10 -6.84
CA LYS A 103 -1.60 27.94 -6.26
C LYS A 103 -2.39 26.67 -6.48
N LEU A 104 -1.66 25.61 -6.87
CA LEU A 104 -2.13 24.23 -6.84
C LEU A 104 -1.48 23.52 -5.66
N ILE A 105 -2.27 22.70 -4.97
CA ILE A 105 -1.80 21.82 -3.91
C ILE A 105 -2.03 20.39 -4.35
N GLY A 106 -0.94 19.64 -4.44
CA GLY A 106 -0.98 18.21 -4.73
C GLY A 106 -0.41 17.39 -3.59
N SER A 107 -1.10 16.34 -3.20
CA SER A 107 -0.51 15.27 -2.40
C SER A 107 0.38 14.40 -3.30
N SER A 108 1.65 14.27 -2.93
CA SER A 108 2.64 13.46 -3.64
C SER A 108 2.56 11.96 -3.31
N GLU A 109 1.38 11.48 -2.87
CA GLU A 109 1.14 10.10 -2.46
C GLU A 109 0.81 9.14 -3.63
N HIS A 110 0.93 9.58 -4.88
CA HIS A 110 0.54 8.80 -6.05
C HIS A 110 1.10 7.36 -5.99
N MET A 111 2.42 7.19 -5.89
CA MET A 111 3.05 5.87 -5.83
C MET A 111 2.55 5.04 -4.64
N ARG A 112 2.34 5.65 -3.47
CA ARG A 112 1.83 4.94 -2.29
C ARG A 112 0.40 4.43 -2.52
N ARG A 113 -0.44 5.23 -3.18
CA ARG A 113 -1.84 4.90 -3.50
C ARG A 113 -1.95 3.90 -4.64
N SER A 114 -0.94 3.83 -5.51
CA SER A 114 -0.86 2.90 -6.65
C SER A 114 -0.53 1.45 -6.29
N TRP A 115 -0.26 1.13 -5.02
CA TRP A 115 -0.11 -0.25 -4.57
C TRP A 115 -1.45 -0.98 -4.55
N THR A 116 -1.51 -2.09 -5.27
CA THR A 116 -2.70 -2.95 -5.36
C THR A 116 -2.30 -4.43 -5.48
N SER A 117 -3.27 -5.31 -5.33
CA SER A 117 -3.09 -6.75 -5.50
C SER A 117 -4.15 -7.34 -6.43
N SER A 118 -3.79 -8.39 -7.14
CA SER A 118 -4.75 -9.23 -7.85
C SER A 118 -5.65 -9.99 -6.86
N GLY A 119 -6.71 -10.59 -7.38
CA GLY A 119 -7.37 -11.70 -6.67
C GLY A 119 -6.45 -12.90 -6.51
N VAL A 120 -6.89 -13.87 -5.70
CA VAL A 120 -6.16 -15.12 -5.48
C VAL A 120 -6.27 -16.00 -6.72
N GLU A 121 -5.13 -16.24 -7.38
CA GLU A 121 -5.01 -17.19 -8.48
C GLU A 121 -4.65 -18.58 -7.92
N ARG A 122 -5.47 -19.58 -8.23
CA ARG A 122 -5.18 -20.98 -7.89
C ARG A 122 -4.55 -21.70 -9.08
N LYS A 123 -3.36 -22.27 -8.88
CA LYS A 123 -2.71 -23.17 -9.84
C LYS A 123 -2.40 -24.50 -9.15
N GLY A 124 -3.26 -25.49 -9.36
CA GLY A 124 -3.16 -26.80 -8.70
C GLY A 124 -3.28 -26.65 -7.18
N ARG A 125 -2.19 -26.96 -6.47
CA ARG A 125 -2.04 -26.83 -5.00
C ARG A 125 -1.53 -25.46 -4.55
N ASN A 126 -1.09 -24.60 -5.48
CA ASN A 126 -0.50 -23.31 -5.17
C ASN A 126 -1.54 -22.20 -5.23
N TYR A 127 -1.50 -21.32 -4.23
CA TYR A 127 -2.30 -20.10 -4.16
C TYR A 127 -1.37 -18.91 -4.31
N ARG A 128 -1.64 -18.04 -5.28
CA ARG A 128 -0.80 -16.90 -5.61
C ARG A 128 -1.62 -15.62 -5.60
N VAL A 129 -1.10 -14.58 -4.95
CA VAL A 129 -1.59 -13.22 -5.07
C VAL A 129 -0.47 -12.38 -5.66
N LYS A 130 -0.73 -11.70 -6.77
CA LYS A 130 0.22 -10.75 -7.34
C LYS A 130 0.04 -9.42 -6.62
N VAL A 131 1.10 -8.87 -6.05
CA VAL A 131 1.11 -7.52 -5.48
C VAL A 131 2.00 -6.66 -6.36
N TYR A 132 1.51 -5.50 -6.76
CA TYR A 132 2.21 -4.63 -7.71
C TYR A 132 1.87 -3.16 -7.49
N ASN A 133 2.72 -2.29 -8.02
CA ASN A 133 2.54 -0.86 -8.03
C ASN A 133 2.29 -0.38 -9.46
N THR A 134 1.19 0.35 -9.70
CA THR A 134 0.84 0.85 -11.04
C THR A 134 1.56 2.14 -11.43
N ALA A 135 2.30 2.78 -10.52
CA ALA A 135 3.05 3.98 -10.86
C ALA A 135 4.24 3.65 -11.75
N SER A 136 4.35 4.36 -12.88
CA SER A 136 5.40 4.13 -13.90
C SER A 136 6.83 4.26 -13.36
N TYR A 137 7.03 5.05 -12.30
CA TYR A 137 8.34 5.28 -11.69
C TYR A 137 8.62 4.38 -10.48
N ALA A 138 7.72 3.46 -10.12
CA ALA A 138 7.81 2.69 -8.89
C ALA A 138 9.08 1.82 -8.82
N SER A 139 9.44 1.16 -9.93
CA SER A 139 10.63 0.32 -10.01
C SER A 139 11.91 1.12 -9.74
N PHE A 140 12.06 2.31 -10.37
CA PHE A 140 13.26 3.15 -10.19
C PHE A 140 13.44 3.63 -8.75
N VAL A 141 12.34 3.78 -7.99
CA VAL A 141 12.38 4.12 -6.55
C VAL A 141 12.71 2.90 -5.69
N ASP A 142 12.25 1.72 -6.09
CA ASP A 142 12.48 0.48 -5.36
C ASP A 142 13.91 -0.03 -5.50
N VAL A 143 14.39 -0.20 -6.75
CA VAL A 143 15.70 -0.79 -7.06
C VAL A 143 16.81 0.24 -7.28
N GLY A 144 16.46 1.52 -7.48
CA GLY A 144 17.41 2.56 -7.85
C GLY A 144 17.61 2.69 -9.36
N HIS A 145 18.38 3.69 -9.78
CA HIS A 145 18.58 3.97 -11.20
C HIS A 145 19.83 4.80 -11.52
N ARG A 146 20.33 4.66 -12.75
CA ARG A 146 21.38 5.53 -13.30
C ARG A 146 20.83 6.90 -13.65
N GLN A 147 21.67 7.90 -13.46
CA GLN A 147 21.43 9.28 -13.85
C GLN A 147 22.58 9.78 -14.72
N THR A 148 22.35 10.87 -15.44
CA THR A 148 23.36 11.54 -16.25
C THR A 148 23.77 12.83 -15.53
N PRO A 149 24.93 12.86 -14.83
CA PRO A 149 25.40 14.06 -14.18
C PRO A 149 25.54 15.23 -15.15
N GLY A 150 25.33 16.43 -14.64
CA GLY A 150 25.32 17.66 -15.44
C GLY A 150 24.00 17.92 -16.19
N ARG A 151 23.13 16.91 -16.37
CA ARG A 151 21.80 17.11 -16.96
C ARG A 151 20.97 18.04 -16.07
N PHE A 152 20.49 19.15 -16.66
CA PHE A 152 19.55 20.04 -16.01
C PHE A 152 18.14 19.45 -16.02
N VAL A 153 17.48 19.44 -14.87
CA VAL A 153 16.10 18.97 -14.70
C VAL A 153 15.22 20.18 -14.40
N PRO A 154 14.45 20.69 -15.39
CA PRO A 154 13.68 21.93 -15.26
C PRO A 154 12.70 21.91 -14.09
N ILE A 155 12.01 20.80 -13.87
CA ILE A 155 11.02 20.67 -12.79
C ILE A 155 11.62 20.70 -11.38
N LEU A 156 12.92 20.41 -11.26
CA LEU A 156 13.65 20.50 -9.99
C LEU A 156 14.47 21.80 -9.88
N GLY A 157 14.65 22.53 -10.99
CA GLY A 157 15.54 23.70 -11.05
C GLY A 157 17.01 23.37 -10.75
N LYS A 158 17.41 22.10 -10.87
CA LYS A 158 18.72 21.60 -10.43
C LYS A 158 19.38 20.76 -11.52
N ARG A 159 20.71 20.67 -11.45
CA ARG A 159 21.51 19.72 -12.24
C ARG A 159 21.74 18.44 -11.44
N LEU A 160 21.67 17.30 -12.12
CA LEU A 160 21.99 16.01 -11.51
C LEU A 160 23.49 15.95 -11.21
N VAL A 161 23.85 15.43 -10.04
CA VAL A 161 25.23 15.34 -9.58
C VAL A 161 25.71 13.90 -9.55
N ASN A 162 24.88 13.00 -9.04
CA ASN A 162 25.25 11.59 -8.88
C ASN A 162 24.98 10.80 -10.15
N ASN A 163 25.85 9.84 -10.45
CA ASN A 163 25.68 8.88 -11.55
C ASN A 163 24.65 7.78 -11.23
N TRP A 164 24.43 7.50 -9.95
CA TRP A 164 23.52 6.46 -9.47
C TRP A 164 22.74 6.98 -8.27
N VAL A 165 21.45 6.62 -8.23
CA VAL A 165 20.57 6.85 -7.09
C VAL A 165 20.17 5.49 -6.53
N GLU A 166 20.47 5.26 -5.26
CA GLU A 166 20.10 4.03 -4.56
C GLU A 166 18.58 3.89 -4.43
N GLY A 167 18.11 2.65 -4.58
CA GLY A 167 16.72 2.29 -4.33
C GLY A 167 16.39 2.21 -2.85
N LEU A 168 15.10 2.20 -2.54
CA LEU A 168 14.61 2.12 -1.17
C LEU A 168 14.35 0.70 -0.68
N ASP A 169 14.48 -0.32 -1.54
CA ASP A 169 14.20 -1.72 -1.23
C ASP A 169 12.83 -1.91 -0.53
N ILE A 170 11.80 -1.31 -1.12
CA ILE A 170 10.41 -1.35 -0.65
C ILE A 170 9.90 -2.79 -0.71
N THR A 171 10.17 -3.48 -1.83
CA THR A 171 9.72 -4.87 -2.04
C THR A 171 10.41 -5.82 -1.08
N GLY A 172 11.74 -5.74 -0.90
CA GLY A 172 12.46 -6.58 0.06
C GLY A 172 12.01 -6.36 1.52
N LYS A 173 11.75 -5.11 1.91
CA LYS A 173 11.16 -4.79 3.23
C LYS A 173 9.78 -5.42 3.41
N ALA A 174 8.92 -5.34 2.39
CA ALA A 174 7.58 -5.94 2.44
C ALA A 174 7.64 -7.47 2.50
N GLU A 175 8.50 -8.11 1.71
CA GLU A 175 8.73 -9.56 1.75
C GLU A 175 9.18 -10.04 3.13
N LYS A 176 10.14 -9.34 3.73
CA LYS A 176 10.64 -9.66 5.07
C LYS A 176 9.52 -9.56 6.12
N ALA A 177 8.67 -8.54 6.03
CA ALA A 177 7.53 -8.36 6.93
C ALA A 177 6.50 -9.49 6.76
N THR A 178 6.13 -9.82 5.51
CA THR A 178 5.20 -10.92 5.22
C THR A 178 5.73 -12.27 5.70
N LYS A 179 7.02 -12.56 5.47
CA LYS A 179 7.66 -13.79 5.95
C LYS A 179 7.64 -13.89 7.47
N LYS A 180 7.87 -12.77 8.18
CA LYS A 180 7.78 -12.72 9.65
C LYS A 180 6.36 -12.97 10.15
N ALA A 181 5.35 -12.42 9.46
CA ALA A 181 3.93 -12.59 9.82
C ALA A 181 3.35 -13.95 9.42
N GLN A 182 4.01 -14.71 8.55
CA GLN A 182 3.45 -15.88 7.87
C GLN A 182 2.84 -16.91 8.83
N ARG A 183 3.60 -17.34 9.84
CA ARG A 183 3.15 -18.35 10.82
C ARG A 183 1.93 -17.86 11.59
N HIS A 184 1.95 -16.60 12.01
CA HIS A 184 0.86 -16.02 12.79
C HIS A 184 -0.44 -15.94 11.99
N ILE A 185 -0.38 -15.46 10.74
CA ILE A 185 -1.55 -15.38 9.86
C ILE A 185 -2.13 -16.77 9.58
N ILE A 186 -1.29 -17.75 9.23
CA ILE A 186 -1.74 -19.12 8.95
C ILE A 186 -2.42 -19.71 10.19
N ASN A 187 -1.79 -19.61 11.36
CA ASN A 187 -2.36 -20.14 12.61
C ASN A 187 -3.67 -19.44 12.98
N SER A 188 -3.73 -18.12 12.86
CA SER A 188 -4.96 -17.34 13.12
C SER A 188 -6.12 -17.80 12.25
N VAL A 189 -5.88 -18.00 10.95
CA VAL A 189 -6.91 -18.48 10.02
C VAL A 189 -7.31 -19.92 10.33
N ILE A 190 -6.34 -20.82 10.60
CA ILE A 190 -6.64 -22.20 10.99
C ILE A 190 -7.51 -22.23 12.24
N SER A 191 -7.11 -21.52 13.31
CA SER A 191 -7.87 -21.46 14.56
C SER A 191 -9.31 -20.98 14.34
N LYS A 192 -9.50 -19.93 13.53
CA LYS A 192 -10.82 -19.40 13.18
C LYS A 192 -11.71 -20.45 12.47
N HIS A 193 -11.14 -21.24 11.56
CA HIS A 193 -11.89 -22.30 10.87
C HIS A 193 -12.15 -23.50 11.79
N MET A 194 -11.21 -23.84 12.66
CA MET A 194 -11.37 -24.92 13.65
C MET A 194 -12.45 -24.59 14.71
N GLU A 195 -12.60 -23.31 15.08
CA GLU A 195 -13.67 -22.87 15.97
C GLU A 195 -15.06 -22.99 15.34
N ARG A 196 -15.19 -22.82 14.02
CA ARG A 196 -16.45 -23.00 13.31
C ARG A 196 -16.89 -24.46 13.21
N LEU A 197 -15.96 -25.38 13.35
CA LEU A 197 -16.23 -26.81 13.42
C LEU A 197 -16.63 -27.27 14.83
N LYS A 198 -16.68 -26.37 15.83
CA LYS A 198 -17.16 -26.70 17.19
C LYS A 198 -18.65 -27.01 17.17
#